data_AF-C3R1D0-F1
#
_entry.id   AF-C3R1D0-F1
#
_cell.length_a   1.000
_cell.length_b   1.000
_cell.length_c   1.000
_cell.angle_alpha   90.00
_cell.angle_beta   90.00
_cell.angle_gamma   90.00
#
_symmetry.space_group_name_H-M   'P 1'
#
loop_
_entity.id
_entity.type
_entity.pdbx_description
1 polymer ?
#
loop_
_entity_poly.entity_id
_entity_poly.type
_entity_poly.pdbx_seq_one_letter_code
_entity_poly.pdbx_strand_id
1 'polypeptide(L)'
;MTEAQRLELEKGFRAGKSHTYRMPCRAILLKSQDLKSEDVGSQTEMTLVSVNAWVKRFESEGIAGLETRPGRGRKPIMDCLDKEAVRKAIEQSVKKAKESWQQASGKEASESTFRAFLSALARDIDV
;
A
#
# COMPACT_ATOMS: atom_id res chain seq x y z
N MET A 1 -7.53 23.50 -21.36
CA MET A 1 -7.87 23.18 -19.96
C MET A 1 -9.21 23.80 -19.64
N THR A 2 -10.15 23.06 -19.04
CA THR A 2 -11.44 23.64 -18.61
C THR A 2 -11.31 24.30 -17.24
N GLU A 3 -12.23 25.21 -16.91
CA GLU A 3 -12.20 25.90 -15.60
C GLU A 3 -12.41 24.92 -14.43
N ALA A 4 -13.26 23.90 -14.62
CA ALA A 4 -13.44 22.84 -13.63
C ALA A 4 -12.13 22.07 -13.37
N GLN A 5 -11.42 21.66 -14.43
CA GLN A 5 -10.12 20.99 -14.31
C GLN A 5 -9.08 21.88 -13.62
N ARG A 6 -9.07 23.17 -13.96
CA ARG A 6 -8.19 24.15 -13.31
C ARG A 6 -8.43 24.21 -11.80
N LEU A 7 -9.69 24.33 -11.39
CA LEU A 7 -10.07 24.41 -9.98
C LEU A 7 -9.68 23.13 -9.22
N GLU A 8 -9.88 21.96 -9.83
CA GLU A 8 -9.44 20.69 -9.24
C GLU A 8 -7.93 20.58 -9.11
N LEU A 9 -7.16 21.03 -10.12
CA LEU A 9 -5.70 21.08 -10.06
C LEU A 9 -5.20 22.06 -9.00
N GLU A 10 -5.83 23.22 -8.85
CA GLU A 10 -5.50 24.18 -7.79
C GLU A 10 -5.77 23.58 -6.41
N LYS A 11 -6.90 22.90 -6.22
CA LYS A 11 -7.21 22.16 -5.01
C LYS A 11 -6.20 21.03 -4.77
N GLY A 12 -5.86 20.27 -5.80
CA GLY A 12 -4.88 19.19 -5.74
C GLY A 12 -3.49 19.66 -5.35
N PHE A 13 -3.04 20.80 -5.89
CA PHE A 13 -1.77 21.42 -5.52
C PHE A 13 -1.76 21.94 -4.08
N ARG A 14 -2.83 22.63 -3.63
CA ARG A 14 -2.90 23.24 -2.29
C ARG A 14 -3.14 22.23 -1.16
N ALA A 15 -4.01 21.24 -1.40
CA ALA A 15 -4.51 20.34 -0.36
C ALA A 15 -4.18 18.85 -0.61
N GLY A 16 -3.43 18.53 -1.67
CA GLY A 16 -3.02 17.17 -1.98
C GLY A 16 -2.19 16.52 -0.88
N LYS A 17 -2.51 15.26 -0.54
CA LYS A 17 -1.89 14.53 0.58
C LYS A 17 -0.40 14.24 0.39
N SER A 18 0.07 14.03 -0.84
CA SER A 18 1.46 13.69 -1.14
C SER A 18 2.11 14.72 -2.06
N HIS A 19 3.42 14.92 -1.87
CA HIS A 19 4.23 15.75 -2.77
C HIS A 19 4.19 15.21 -4.22
N THR A 20 4.19 13.88 -4.36
CA THR A 20 4.10 13.18 -5.66
C THR A 20 2.78 13.39 -6.41
N TYR A 21 1.74 13.90 -5.74
CA TYR A 21 0.49 14.33 -6.36
C TYR A 21 0.43 15.85 -6.55
N ARG A 22 0.89 16.61 -5.54
CA ARG A 22 0.88 18.08 -5.57
C ARG A 22 1.74 18.65 -6.70
N MET A 23 2.96 18.14 -6.90
CA MET A 23 3.89 18.71 -7.89
C MET A 23 3.43 18.50 -9.33
N PRO A 24 2.92 17.33 -9.75
CA PRO A 24 2.28 17.19 -11.05
C PRO A 24 1.12 18.17 -11.24
N CYS A 25 0.26 18.38 -10.23
CA CYS A 25 -0.81 19.37 -10.32
C CYS A 25 -0.26 20.78 -10.59
N ARG A 26 0.83 21.18 -9.90
CA ARG A 26 1.51 22.46 -10.16
C ARG A 26 2.10 22.52 -11.57
N ALA A 27 2.73 21.45 -12.04
CA ALA A 27 3.32 21.39 -13.37
C ALA A 27 2.26 21.57 -14.46
N ILE A 28 1.09 20.93 -14.35
CA ILE A 28 -0.01 21.11 -15.31
C ILE A 28 -0.55 22.55 -15.27
N LEU A 29 -0.73 23.14 -14.09
CA LEU A 29 -1.16 24.55 -13.97
C LEU A 29 -0.17 25.50 -14.65
N LEU A 30 1.14 25.31 -14.47
CA LEU A 30 2.15 26.14 -15.13
C LEU A 30 2.17 25.91 -16.64
N LYS A 31 2.03 24.65 -17.10
CA LYS A 31 1.92 24.34 -18.53
C LYS A 31 0.69 24.95 -19.18
N SER A 32 -0.40 25.12 -18.45
CA SER A 32 -1.61 25.79 -18.94
C SER A 32 -1.47 27.30 -19.12
N GLN A 33 -0.39 27.89 -18.59
CA GLN A 33 -0.02 29.31 -18.75
C GLN A 33 1.02 29.49 -19.87
N ASP A 34 1.16 28.51 -20.76
CA ASP A 34 2.11 28.49 -21.88
C ASP A 34 3.60 28.54 -21.49
N LEU A 35 3.95 28.20 -20.25
CA LEU A 35 5.36 28.06 -19.85
C LEU A 35 6.04 26.89 -20.59
N LYS A 36 7.31 27.07 -20.94
CA LYS A 36 8.15 26.01 -21.51
C LYS A 36 8.41 24.93 -20.47
N SER A 37 8.52 23.69 -20.91
CA SER A 37 8.69 22.55 -19.99
C SER A 37 9.99 22.62 -19.18
N GLU A 38 11.01 23.34 -19.66
CA GLU A 38 12.27 23.65 -18.96
C GLU A 38 12.04 24.58 -17.75
N ASP A 39 11.28 25.65 -17.95
CA ASP A 39 10.94 26.62 -16.90
C ASP A 39 10.03 25.98 -15.85
N VAL A 40 9.05 25.19 -16.31
CA VAL A 40 8.18 24.41 -15.41
C VAL A 40 9.01 23.42 -14.59
N GLY A 41 9.94 22.72 -15.23
CA GLY A 41 10.85 21.79 -14.56
C GLY A 41 11.66 22.48 -13.46
N SER A 42 12.21 23.66 -13.76
CA SER A 42 12.97 24.46 -12.81
C SER A 42 12.14 24.91 -11.60
N GLN A 43 10.87 25.31 -11.81
CA GLN A 43 9.99 25.71 -10.71
C GLN A 43 9.44 24.54 -9.87
N THR A 44 9.40 23.34 -10.45
CA THR A 44 8.81 22.16 -9.81
C THR A 44 9.85 21.16 -9.33
N GLU A 45 11.14 21.45 -9.54
CA GLU A 45 12.28 20.53 -9.31
C GLU A 45 12.12 19.21 -10.07
N MET A 46 11.54 19.28 -11.28
CA MET A 46 11.30 18.14 -12.15
C MET A 46 12.13 18.26 -13.41
N THR A 47 12.52 17.12 -13.99
CA THR A 47 13.12 17.11 -15.33
C THR A 47 12.07 17.42 -16.39
N LEU A 48 12.50 18.02 -17.52
CA LEU A 48 11.64 18.26 -18.69
C LEU A 48 10.90 16.99 -19.14
N VAL A 49 11.59 15.84 -19.11
CA VAL A 49 11.00 14.54 -19.46
C VAL A 49 9.85 14.19 -18.51
N SER A 50 10.02 14.42 -17.21
CA SER A 50 8.98 14.18 -16.20
C SER A 50 7.79 15.12 -16.40
N VAL A 51 8.03 16.41 -16.63
CA VAL A 51 6.96 17.38 -16.92
C VAL A 51 6.13 16.93 -18.11
N ASN A 52 6.78 16.60 -19.23
CA ASN A 52 6.09 16.15 -20.44
C ASN A 52 5.32 14.83 -20.22
N ALA A 53 5.87 13.91 -19.42
CA ALA A 53 5.18 12.67 -19.07
C ALA A 53 3.89 12.93 -18.26
N TRP A 54 3.90 13.89 -17.34
CA TRP A 54 2.70 14.28 -16.58
C TRP A 54 1.67 14.98 -17.45
N VAL A 55 2.10 15.87 -18.35
CA VAL A 55 1.20 16.51 -19.34
C VAL A 55 0.48 15.43 -20.15
N LYS A 56 1.24 14.50 -20.73
CA LYS A 56 0.67 13.41 -21.52
C LYS A 56 -0.31 12.54 -20.72
N ARG A 57 0.01 12.22 -19.46
CA ARG A 57 -0.90 11.47 -18.58
C ARG A 57 -2.17 12.26 -18.26
N PHE A 58 -2.06 13.56 -18.01
CA PHE A 58 -3.22 14.41 -17.75
C PHE A 58 -4.13 14.53 -18.98
N GLU A 59 -3.54 14.65 -20.17
CA GLU A 59 -4.31 14.68 -21.42
C GLU A 59 -5.05 13.36 -21.69
N SER A 60 -4.48 12.21 -21.31
CA SER A 60 -5.09 10.90 -21.54
C SER A 60 -6.07 10.46 -20.44
N GLU A 61 -5.77 10.76 -19.17
CA GLU A 61 -6.46 10.20 -18.00
C GLU A 61 -7.11 11.30 -17.11
N GLY A 62 -6.96 12.58 -17.48
CA GLY A 62 -7.43 13.70 -16.66
C GLY A 62 -6.71 13.78 -15.31
N ILE A 63 -7.41 14.30 -14.29
CA ILE A 63 -6.84 14.47 -12.95
C ILE A 63 -6.53 13.13 -12.26
N ALA A 64 -7.31 12.08 -12.55
CA ALA A 64 -7.05 10.74 -12.05
C ALA A 64 -5.68 10.22 -12.52
N GLY A 65 -5.24 10.66 -13.70
CA GLY A 65 -3.90 10.41 -14.22
C GLY A 65 -2.76 11.01 -13.42
N LEU A 66 -3.03 11.94 -12.50
CA LEU A 66 -1.99 12.52 -11.64
C LEU A 66 -1.75 11.71 -10.37
N GLU A 67 -2.64 10.77 -10.03
CA GLU A 67 -2.48 9.94 -8.85
C GLU A 67 -1.38 8.88 -9.01
N THR A 68 -0.86 8.45 -7.86
CA THR A 68 0.08 7.32 -7.80
C THR A 68 -0.70 6.05 -8.09
N ARG A 69 -0.32 5.35 -9.16
CA ARG A 69 -0.99 4.10 -9.55
C ARG A 69 -0.83 3.04 -8.46
N PRO A 70 -1.88 2.24 -8.19
CA PRO A 70 -1.78 1.11 -7.27
C PRO A 70 -0.77 0.08 -7.80
N GLY A 71 -0.09 -0.62 -6.89
CA GLY A 71 0.84 -1.69 -7.24
C GLY A 71 2.30 -1.28 -7.47
N ARG A 72 2.71 -0.05 -7.11
CA ARG A 72 4.13 0.28 -6.99
C ARG A 72 4.75 -0.37 -5.76
N GLY A 73 5.98 -0.89 -5.91
CA GLY A 73 6.76 -1.51 -4.84
C GLY A 73 6.69 -3.03 -4.82
N ARG A 74 7.58 -3.66 -4.03
CA ARG A 74 7.55 -5.11 -3.81
C ARG A 74 6.29 -5.45 -3.03
N LYS A 75 5.46 -6.33 -3.58
CA LYS A 75 4.27 -6.82 -2.86
C LYS A 75 4.71 -7.59 -1.61
N PRO A 76 3.90 -7.57 -0.53
CA PRO A 76 4.12 -8.45 0.62
C PRO A 76 4.31 -9.91 0.18
N ILE A 77 5.20 -10.64 0.85
CA ILE A 77 5.40 -12.08 0.57
C ILE A 77 4.18 -12.89 1.02
N MET A 78 3.51 -12.46 2.09
CA MET A 78 2.23 -12.99 2.56
C MET A 78 1.17 -11.90 2.54
N ASP A 79 -0.03 -12.23 2.09
CA ASP A 79 -1.18 -11.32 2.04
C ASP A 79 -2.42 -11.88 2.76
N CYS A 80 -3.57 -11.23 2.60
CA CYS A 80 -4.80 -11.62 3.27
C CYS A 80 -5.38 -12.95 2.77
N LEU A 81 -5.00 -13.40 1.57
CA LEU A 81 -5.43 -14.67 0.98
C LEU A 81 -4.69 -15.84 1.64
N ASP A 82 -3.47 -15.62 2.11
CA ASP A 82 -2.67 -16.66 2.80
C ASP A 82 -3.21 -17.03 4.19
N LYS A 83 -4.06 -16.19 4.79
CA LYS A 83 -4.57 -16.37 6.16
C LYS A 83 -5.21 -17.74 6.37
N GLU A 84 -6.01 -18.20 5.40
CA GLU A 84 -6.71 -19.48 5.53
C GLU A 84 -5.75 -20.66 5.42
N ALA A 85 -4.80 -20.60 4.49
CA ALA A 85 -3.76 -21.61 4.33
C ALA A 85 -2.87 -21.72 5.57
N VAL A 86 -2.44 -20.57 6.12
CA VAL A 86 -1.66 -20.50 7.36
C VAL A 86 -2.46 -21.05 8.55
N ARG A 87 -3.74 -20.66 8.69
CA ARG A 87 -4.60 -21.18 9.76
C ARG A 87 -4.73 -22.70 9.71
N LYS A 88 -4.96 -23.26 8.52
CA LYS A 88 -5.08 -24.71 8.33
C LYS A 88 -3.77 -25.43 8.68
N ALA A 89 -2.62 -24.88 8.29
CA ALA A 89 -1.32 -25.43 8.63
C ALA A 89 -1.06 -25.42 10.15
N ILE A 90 -1.42 -24.33 10.83
CA ILE A 90 -1.34 -24.22 12.29
C ILE A 90 -2.26 -25.27 12.95
N GLU A 91 -3.52 -25.38 12.53
CA GLU A 91 -4.46 -26.34 13.10
C GLU A 91 -3.98 -27.80 12.98
N GLN A 92 -3.40 -28.17 11.83
CA GLN A 92 -2.79 -29.49 11.65
C GLN A 92 -1.58 -29.71 12.56
N SER A 93 -0.73 -28.70 12.71
CA SER A 93 0.44 -28.75 13.58
C SER A 93 0.06 -28.90 15.05
N VAL A 94 -0.94 -28.13 15.51
CA VAL A 94 -1.44 -28.19 16.90
C VAL A 94 -1.98 -29.57 17.25
N LYS A 95 -2.70 -30.22 16.33
CA LYS A 95 -3.21 -31.59 16.55
C LYS A 95 -2.07 -32.59 16.73
N LYS A 96 -1.06 -32.54 15.86
CA LYS A 96 0.14 -33.40 15.98
C LYS A 96 0.89 -33.15 17.29
N ALA A 97 1.12 -31.88 17.64
CA ALA A 97 1.80 -31.50 18.88
C ALA A 97 1.06 -32.03 20.12
N LYS A 98 -0.28 -31.98 20.11
CA LYS A 98 -1.12 -32.55 21.16
C LYS A 98 -0.90 -34.05 21.29
N GLU A 99 -1.02 -34.79 20.19
CA GLU A 99 -0.84 -36.25 20.17
C GLU A 99 0.54 -36.66 20.72
N SER A 100 1.60 -36.00 20.26
CA SER A 100 2.96 -36.23 20.76
C SER A 100 3.10 -35.95 22.26
N TRP A 101 2.50 -34.86 22.75
CA TRP A 101 2.50 -34.53 24.18
C TRP A 101 1.72 -35.56 25.02
N GLN A 102 0.58 -36.04 24.53
CA GLN A 102 -0.21 -37.06 25.23
C GLN A 102 0.57 -38.39 25.34
N GLN A 103 1.25 -38.80 24.27
CA GLN A 103 2.09 -39.99 24.27
C GLN A 103 3.27 -39.87 25.24
N ALA A 104 3.93 -38.71 25.29
CA ALA A 104 5.09 -38.51 26.16
C ALA A 104 4.72 -38.35 27.65
N SER A 105 3.59 -37.70 27.94
CA SER A 105 3.18 -37.39 29.31
C SER A 105 2.27 -38.45 29.95
N GLY A 106 1.66 -39.32 29.14
CA GLY A 106 0.62 -40.27 29.57
C GLY A 106 -0.69 -39.60 30.00
N LYS A 107 -0.84 -38.29 29.78
CA LYS A 107 -2.04 -37.52 30.16
C LYS A 107 -2.95 -37.31 28.96
N GLU A 108 -4.25 -37.20 29.20
CA GLU A 108 -5.23 -36.84 28.18
C GLU A 108 -5.67 -35.38 28.32
N ALA A 109 -5.83 -34.68 27.19
CA ALA A 109 -6.40 -33.34 27.17
C ALA A 109 -7.38 -33.19 26.01
N SER A 110 -8.36 -32.30 26.16
CA SER A 110 -9.20 -31.88 25.04
C SER A 110 -8.42 -30.96 24.10
N GLU A 111 -8.91 -30.80 22.86
CA GLU A 111 -8.29 -29.85 21.91
C GLU A 111 -8.37 -28.40 22.41
N SER A 112 -9.48 -28.01 23.05
CA SER A 112 -9.65 -26.66 23.61
C SER A 112 -8.72 -26.41 24.80
N THR A 113 -8.52 -27.39 25.68
CA THR A 113 -7.57 -27.31 26.80
C THR A 113 -6.14 -27.12 26.30
N PHE A 114 -5.73 -27.92 25.31
CA PHE A 114 -4.38 -27.83 24.75
C PHE A 114 -4.15 -26.49 24.03
N ARG A 115 -5.14 -26.01 23.25
CA ARG A 115 -5.09 -24.68 22.61
C ARG A 115 -5.03 -23.54 23.64
N ALA A 116 -5.79 -23.61 24.73
CA ALA A 116 -5.76 -22.61 25.80
C ALA A 116 -4.39 -22.56 26.47
N PHE A 117 -3.78 -23.72 26.71
CA PHE A 117 -2.42 -23.82 27.24
C PHE A 117 -1.37 -23.22 26.28
N LEU A 118 -1.43 -23.55 24.98
CA LEU A 118 -0.56 -22.93 23.98
C LEU A 118 -0.75 -21.41 23.90
N SER A 119 -1.98 -20.93 24.04
CA SER A 119 -2.29 -19.50 24.02
C SER A 119 -1.73 -18.77 25.24
N ALA A 120 -1.72 -19.42 26.41
CA ALA A 120 -1.07 -18.88 27.61
C ALA A 120 0.45 -18.83 27.41
N LEU A 121 1.07 -19.93 26.95
CA LEU A 121 2.51 -19.98 26.66
C LEU A 121 2.94 -18.93 25.63
N ALA A 122 2.16 -18.72 24.56
CA ALA A 122 2.50 -17.73 23.53
C ALA A 122 2.53 -16.30 24.09
N ARG A 123 1.64 -15.96 25.04
CA ARG A 123 1.62 -14.65 25.70
C ARG A 123 2.82 -14.44 26.62
N ASP A 124 3.39 -15.51 27.15
CA ASP A 124 4.59 -15.45 28.01
C ASP A 124 5.89 -15.35 27.19
N ILE A 125 5.84 -15.62 25.88
CA ILE A 125 7.00 -15.61 24.97
C ILE A 125 7.15 -14.27 24.22
N ASP A 126 6.07 -13.48 24.10
CA ASP A 126 6.16 -12.11 23.59
C ASP A 126 6.87 -11.21 24.63
N VAL A 127 8.21 -11.13 24.53
CA VAL A 127 9.08 -10.09 25.12
C VAL A 127 9.18 -8.91 24.17
#